data_AF-E6UYT1-F1
#
_entry.id   AF-E6UYT1-F1
#
_cell.length_a   1.000
_cell.length_b   1.000
_cell.length_c   1.000
_cell.angle_alpha   90.00
_cell.angle_beta   90.00
_cell.angle_gamma   90.00
#
_symmetry.space_group_name_H-M   'P 1'
#
loop_
_entity.id
_entity.type
_entity.pdbx_description
1 polymer ?
#
loop_
_entity_poly.entity_id
_entity_poly.type
_entity_poly.pdbx_seq_one_letter_code
_entity_poly.pdbx_strand_id
1 'polypeptide(L)'
;MNMKTHNTQRGATLIEVLVAIVILAVALFGMAGLTSSAAKYNQFSRMRAIGLSLVADYTERARANLAGFSNYAYTDAYNASSRSTATSDPTRAPVACQVDTSNPAAPVNTCDTAIADYDKSQWLTNVANRLPGGTAYVTADLTPATAGVNGLPATRVLNIWLIWTAIEEGTGFFQQQQPCPVAANIATGTSVNCMYFRVTL
;
A
#
# COMPACT_ATOMS: atom_id res chain seq x y z
N MET A 1 13.39 -24.05 -82.03
CA MET A 1 12.86 -22.67 -81.92
C MET A 1 12.26 -22.53 -80.53
N ASN A 2 12.84 -21.68 -79.68
CA ASN A 2 12.54 -21.59 -78.24
C ASN A 2 11.18 -20.94 -77.96
N MET A 3 10.36 -21.60 -77.14
CA MET A 3 9.11 -21.03 -76.63
C MET A 3 9.38 -20.32 -75.30
N LYS A 4 9.55 -18.99 -75.35
CA LYS A 4 9.60 -18.15 -74.15
C LYS A 4 8.17 -17.88 -73.68
N THR A 5 7.77 -18.49 -72.57
CA THR A 5 6.54 -18.14 -71.86
C THR A 5 6.70 -16.78 -71.18
N HIS A 6 5.93 -15.77 -71.61
CA HIS A 6 5.85 -14.49 -70.92
C HIS A 6 5.06 -14.66 -69.63
N ASN A 7 5.75 -14.57 -68.49
CA ASN A 7 5.12 -14.55 -67.17
C ASN A 7 4.39 -13.20 -67.03
N THR A 8 3.06 -13.24 -66.88
CA THR A 8 2.25 -12.03 -66.71
C THR A 8 2.33 -11.59 -65.26
N GLN A 9 3.17 -10.61 -64.97
CA GLN A 9 3.21 -9.95 -63.67
C GLN A 9 1.93 -9.13 -63.52
N ARG A 10 0.91 -9.71 -62.88
CA ARG A 10 -0.32 -8.98 -62.55
C ARG A 10 0.00 -8.01 -61.42
N GLY A 11 -0.22 -6.72 -61.67
CA GLY A 11 0.03 -5.63 -60.72
C GLY A 11 -0.88 -5.68 -59.50
N ALA A 12 -0.62 -6.62 -58.60
CA ALA A 12 -1.27 -6.78 -57.29
C ALA A 12 -0.37 -6.31 -56.12
N THR A 13 0.86 -5.88 -56.39
CA THR A 13 1.87 -5.57 -55.36
C THR A 13 1.49 -4.37 -54.49
N LEU A 14 0.80 -3.36 -55.05
CA LEU A 14 0.48 -2.13 -54.29
C LEU A 14 -0.69 -2.36 -53.32
N ILE A 15 -1.72 -3.12 -53.72
CA ILE A 15 -2.83 -3.49 -52.84
C ILE A 15 -2.36 -4.49 -51.77
N GLU A 16 -1.52 -5.46 -52.15
CA GLU A 16 -0.96 -6.43 -51.21
C GLU A 16 -0.10 -5.77 -50.12
N VAL A 17 0.77 -4.83 -50.50
CA VAL A 17 1.56 -4.04 -49.55
C VAL A 17 0.68 -3.16 -48.67
N LEU A 18 -0.38 -2.54 -49.22
CA LEU A 18 -1.30 -1.72 -48.45
C LEU A 18 -2.07 -2.55 -47.41
N VAL A 19 -2.57 -3.73 -47.79
CA VAL A 19 -3.22 -4.67 -46.88
C VAL A 19 -2.24 -5.17 -45.80
N ALA A 20 -1.00 -5.50 -46.16
CA ALA A 20 0.02 -5.92 -45.19
C ALA A 20 0.34 -4.81 -44.17
N ILE A 21 0.45 -3.55 -44.61
CA ILE A 21 0.66 -2.40 -43.72
C ILE A 21 -0.56 -2.19 -42.80
N VAL A 22 -1.78 -2.35 -43.30
CA VAL A 22 -3.00 -2.22 -42.49
C VAL A 22 -3.06 -3.30 -41.41
N ILE A 23 -2.81 -4.57 -41.76
CA ILE A 23 -2.79 -5.67 -40.79
C ILE A 23 -1.71 -5.44 -39.74
N LEU A 24 -0.50 -5.03 -40.16
CA LEU A 24 0.60 -4.73 -39.26
C LEU A 24 0.27 -3.56 -38.32
N ALA A 25 -0.35 -2.49 -38.84
CA ALA A 25 -0.79 -1.36 -38.03
C ALA A 25 -1.80 -1.80 -36.96
N VAL A 26 -2.83 -2.58 -37.33
CA VAL A 26 -3.82 -3.10 -36.38
C VAL A 26 -3.17 -4.00 -35.32
N ALA A 27 -2.24 -4.87 -35.72
CA ALA A 27 -1.51 -5.73 -34.78
C ALA A 27 -0.69 -4.93 -33.77
N LEU A 28 0.02 -3.89 -34.22
CA LEU A 28 0.84 -3.03 -33.35
C LEU A 28 -0.03 -2.19 -32.40
N PHE A 29 -1.16 -1.65 -32.85
CA PHE A 29 -2.11 -0.96 -31.97
C PHE A 29 -2.73 -1.90 -30.93
N GLY A 30 -3.04 -3.13 -31.32
CA GLY A 30 -3.50 -4.17 -30.40
C GLY A 30 -2.47 -4.48 -29.31
N MET A 31 -1.19 -4.67 -29.70
CA MET A 31 -0.10 -4.88 -28.74
C MET A 31 0.12 -3.68 -27.81
N ALA A 32 0.04 -2.45 -28.33
CA ALA A 32 0.19 -1.24 -27.51
C ALA A 32 -0.90 -1.12 -26.42
N GLY A 33 -2.14 -1.51 -26.72
CA GLY A 33 -3.22 -1.56 -25.73
C GLY A 33 -2.96 -2.61 -24.63
N LEU A 34 -2.45 -3.77 -25.01
CA LEU A 34 -2.08 -4.84 -24.07
C LEU A 34 -0.91 -4.43 -23.16
N THR A 35 0.14 -3.82 -23.71
CA THR A 35 1.29 -3.37 -22.91
C THR A 35 0.90 -2.25 -21.93
N SER A 36 0.04 -1.33 -22.32
CA SER A 36 -0.51 -0.29 -21.43
C SER A 36 -1.30 -0.92 -20.26
N SER A 37 -2.19 -1.88 -20.56
CA SER A 37 -2.95 -2.57 -19.54
C SER A 37 -2.06 -3.37 -18.59
N ALA A 38 -1.06 -4.08 -19.13
CA ALA A 38 -0.08 -4.81 -18.34
C ALA A 38 0.72 -3.89 -17.41
N ALA A 39 1.10 -2.68 -17.85
CA ALA A 39 1.80 -1.71 -17.01
C ALA A 39 0.94 -1.30 -15.79
N LYS A 40 -0.36 -1.04 -15.99
CA LYS A 40 -1.30 -0.72 -14.91
C LYS A 40 -1.44 -1.83 -13.89
N TYR A 41 -1.61 -3.08 -14.35
CA TYR A 41 -1.68 -4.24 -13.46
C TYR A 41 -0.40 -4.46 -12.64
N ASN A 42 0.76 -4.29 -13.28
CA ASN A 42 2.05 -4.36 -12.59
C ASN A 42 2.17 -3.29 -11.50
N GLN A 43 1.73 -2.06 -11.79
CA GLN A 43 1.73 -0.98 -10.82
C GLN A 43 0.81 -1.29 -9.62
N PHE A 44 -0.41 -1.78 -9.87
CA PHE A 44 -1.33 -2.16 -8.80
C PHE A 44 -0.76 -3.28 -7.93
N SER A 45 -0.21 -4.33 -8.56
CA SER A 45 0.46 -5.44 -7.86
C SER A 45 1.63 -4.94 -6.99
N ARG A 46 2.45 -4.02 -7.52
CA ARG A 46 3.54 -3.39 -6.79
C ARG A 46 3.04 -2.62 -5.56
N MET A 47 1.98 -1.82 -5.70
CA MET A 47 1.43 -1.06 -4.56
C MET A 47 0.87 -1.97 -3.47
N ARG A 48 0.20 -3.07 -3.86
CA ARG A 48 -0.29 -4.07 -2.91
C ARG A 48 0.87 -4.76 -2.17
N ALA A 49 1.94 -5.12 -2.87
CA ALA A 49 3.13 -5.71 -2.25
C ALA A 49 3.82 -4.74 -1.28
N ILE A 50 3.93 -3.45 -1.65
CA ILE A 50 4.46 -2.41 -0.76
C ILE A 50 3.60 -2.29 0.50
N GLY A 51 2.28 -2.20 0.37
CA GLY A 51 1.41 -2.06 1.53
C GLY A 51 1.41 -3.28 2.45
N LEU A 52 1.48 -4.49 1.89
CA LEU A 52 1.70 -5.71 2.68
C LEU A 52 3.01 -5.65 3.48
N SER A 53 4.10 -5.19 2.85
CA SER A 53 5.39 -5.05 3.55
C SER A 53 5.35 -3.99 4.66
N LEU A 54 4.64 -2.89 4.45
CA LEU A 54 4.46 -1.82 5.44
C LEU A 54 3.62 -2.30 6.62
N VAL A 55 2.53 -3.03 6.37
CA VAL A 55 1.69 -3.59 7.43
C VAL A 55 2.43 -4.65 8.22
N ALA A 56 3.18 -5.53 7.55
CA ALA A 56 4.00 -6.53 8.22
C ALA A 56 5.00 -5.89 9.18
N ASP A 57 5.77 -4.88 8.72
CA ASP A 57 6.69 -4.11 9.56
C ASP A 57 5.98 -3.50 10.79
N TYR A 58 4.83 -2.86 10.60
CA TYR A 58 4.09 -2.25 11.70
C TYR A 58 3.59 -3.27 12.73
N THR A 59 3.06 -4.38 12.24
CA THR A 59 2.48 -5.42 13.10
C THR A 59 3.55 -6.19 13.86
N GLU A 60 4.75 -6.33 13.30
CA GLU A 60 5.87 -6.97 13.99
C GLU A 60 6.41 -6.08 15.11
N ARG A 61 6.48 -4.77 14.90
CA ARG A 61 6.78 -3.80 15.96
C ARG A 61 5.76 -3.86 17.09
N ALA A 62 4.48 -3.86 16.75
CA ALA A 62 3.39 -4.00 17.74
C ALA A 62 3.44 -5.35 18.48
N ARG A 63 3.85 -6.44 17.83
CA ARG A 63 4.05 -7.75 18.44
C ARG A 63 5.24 -7.77 19.40
N ALA A 64 6.31 -7.05 19.09
CA ALA A 64 7.47 -6.92 19.98
C ALA A 64 7.15 -6.09 21.25
N ASN A 65 6.17 -5.18 21.18
CA ASN A 65 5.77 -4.31 22.29
C ASN A 65 4.27 -4.43 22.62
N LEU A 66 3.86 -5.61 23.09
CA LEU A 66 2.46 -5.86 23.50
C LEU A 66 2.02 -5.01 24.71
N ALA A 67 2.95 -4.56 25.55
CA ALA A 67 2.67 -3.69 26.68
C ALA A 67 2.10 -2.34 26.20
N GLY A 68 2.70 -1.77 25.14
CA GLY A 68 2.29 -0.49 24.55
C GLY A 68 1.23 -0.59 23.46
N PHE A 69 0.56 -1.73 23.31
CA PHE A 69 -0.31 -2.03 22.16
C PHE A 69 -1.34 -0.94 21.84
N SER A 70 -2.01 -0.36 22.84
CA SER A 70 -3.01 0.70 22.64
C SER A 70 -2.44 1.93 21.94
N ASN A 71 -1.14 2.16 22.06
CA ASN A 71 -0.46 3.35 21.54
C ASN A 71 -0.02 3.21 20.08
N TYR A 72 -0.16 2.00 19.52
CA TYR A 72 -0.08 1.74 18.07
C TYR A 72 -1.37 2.18 17.33
N ALA A 73 -2.36 2.73 18.03
CA ALA A 73 -3.44 3.46 17.36
C ALA A 73 -2.89 4.76 16.74
N TYR A 74 -3.38 5.09 15.54
CA TYR A 74 -3.07 6.32 14.81
C TYR A 74 -4.34 6.79 14.11
N THR A 75 -5.09 7.67 14.76
CA THR A 75 -6.44 8.07 14.30
C THR A 75 -6.48 9.52 13.84
N ASP A 76 -5.35 10.05 13.37
CA ASP A 76 -5.29 11.42 12.86
C ASP A 76 -6.06 11.55 11.55
N ALA A 77 -6.51 12.78 11.27
CA ALA A 77 -7.11 13.10 9.98
C ALA A 77 -6.09 12.91 8.85
N TYR A 78 -6.59 12.51 7.68
CA TYR A 78 -5.80 12.37 6.47
C TYR A 78 -5.12 13.71 6.15
N ASN A 79 -3.80 13.68 6.18
CA ASN A 79 -2.95 14.76 5.70
C ASN A 79 -1.93 14.14 4.75
N ALA A 80 -1.95 14.56 3.49
CA ALA A 80 -1.08 14.01 2.46
C ALA A 80 0.39 14.29 2.83
N SER A 81 1.19 13.24 2.96
CA SER A 81 2.60 13.40 3.31
C SER A 81 3.38 14.05 2.15
N SER A 82 4.16 15.09 2.44
CA SER A 82 5.15 15.60 1.49
C SER A 82 6.45 14.81 1.62
N ARG A 83 6.96 14.25 0.52
CA ARG A 83 8.29 13.64 0.48
C ARG A 83 9.34 14.75 0.36
N SER A 84 9.92 15.19 1.46
CA SER A 84 11.16 15.98 1.44
C SER A 84 12.36 15.04 1.44
N THR A 85 13.40 15.36 0.66
CA THR A 85 14.71 14.72 0.83
C THR A 85 15.21 14.97 2.25
N ALA A 86 15.10 13.96 3.10
CA ALA A 86 15.59 14.02 4.46
C ALA A 86 17.08 13.66 4.44
N THR A 87 17.95 14.61 4.80
CA THR A 87 19.39 14.39 5.00
C THR A 87 19.69 13.67 6.32
N SER A 88 18.70 13.55 7.20
CA SER A 88 18.72 12.81 8.46
C SER A 88 17.37 12.18 8.72
N ASP A 89 17.32 11.16 9.58
CA ASP A 89 16.07 10.59 10.07
C ASP A 89 15.25 11.67 10.79
N PRO A 90 14.00 11.96 10.35
CA PRO A 90 13.18 12.99 10.98
C PRO A 90 12.59 12.55 12.34
N THR A 91 12.74 11.28 12.72
CA THR A 91 12.14 10.80 13.96
C THR A 91 12.95 11.21 15.18
N ARG A 92 12.23 11.53 16.25
CA ARG A 92 12.84 11.80 17.54
C ARG A 92 13.15 10.47 18.20
N ALA A 93 14.37 10.30 18.70
CA ALA A 93 14.71 9.16 19.55
C ALA A 93 13.71 9.02 20.72
N PRO A 94 13.38 7.78 21.14
CA PRO A 94 12.44 7.56 22.23
C PRO A 94 12.93 8.25 23.50
N VAL A 95 12.00 8.75 24.31
CA VAL A 95 12.33 9.29 25.63
C VAL A 95 13.01 8.22 26.49
N ALA A 96 13.95 8.64 27.34
CA ALA A 96 14.61 7.71 28.25
C ALA A 96 13.55 7.00 29.11
N CYS A 97 13.55 5.68 29.06
CA CYS A 97 12.59 4.83 29.75
C CYS A 97 13.32 3.82 30.64
N GLN A 98 12.59 3.17 31.55
CA GLN A 98 13.13 2.28 32.56
C GLN A 98 12.39 0.95 32.53
N VAL A 99 13.14 -0.13 32.64
CA VAL A 99 12.64 -1.48 32.89
C VAL A 99 13.28 -1.97 34.18
N ASP A 100 12.47 -2.23 35.20
CA ASP A 100 12.91 -2.79 36.46
C ASP A 100 12.06 -4.03 36.78
N THR A 101 12.72 -5.19 36.76
CA THR A 101 12.13 -6.49 37.06
C THR A 101 12.58 -7.04 38.41
N SER A 102 13.26 -6.24 39.23
CA SER A 102 13.79 -6.67 40.53
C SER A 102 12.70 -7.05 41.54
N ASN A 103 11.49 -6.48 41.40
CA ASN A 103 10.31 -6.87 42.15
C ASN A 103 9.29 -7.61 41.24
N PRO A 104 9.20 -8.94 41.30
CA PRO A 104 8.24 -9.71 40.49
C PRO A 104 6.77 -9.38 40.78
N ALA A 105 6.46 -8.86 41.98
CA ALA A 105 5.11 -8.48 42.35
C ALA A 105 4.72 -7.07 41.85
N ALA A 106 5.70 -6.26 41.43
CA ALA A 106 5.48 -4.92 40.89
C ALA A 106 6.59 -4.55 39.89
N PRO A 107 6.63 -5.21 38.72
CA PRO A 107 7.58 -4.85 37.67
C PRO A 107 7.29 -3.45 37.14
N VAL A 108 8.33 -2.66 36.90
CA VAL A 108 8.22 -1.35 36.26
C VAL A 108 8.62 -1.48 34.80
N ASN A 109 7.78 -1.02 33.89
CA ASN A 109 8.12 -0.83 32.49
C ASN A 109 7.51 0.49 32.02
N THR A 110 8.34 1.50 31.78
CA THR A 110 7.92 2.80 31.23
C THR A 110 8.30 2.97 29.76
N CYS A 111 8.81 1.91 29.12
CA CYS A 111 9.25 1.93 27.73
C CYS A 111 8.13 1.66 26.73
N ASP A 112 7.02 1.09 27.19
CA ASP A 112 5.88 0.67 26.38
C ASP A 112 5.34 1.78 25.47
N THR A 113 5.05 2.95 26.04
CA THR A 113 4.48 4.09 25.32
C THR A 113 5.52 4.78 24.43
N ALA A 114 6.73 4.98 24.96
CA ALA A 114 7.84 5.62 24.26
C ALA A 114 8.27 4.85 23.01
N ILE A 115 8.33 3.51 23.09
CA ILE A 115 8.68 2.65 21.96
C ILE A 115 7.56 2.66 20.91
N ALA A 116 6.29 2.57 21.33
CA ALA A 116 5.17 2.59 20.40
C ALA A 116 5.08 3.90 19.60
N ASP A 117 5.32 5.04 20.25
CA ASP A 117 5.34 6.34 19.56
C ASP A 117 6.53 6.48 18.61
N TYR A 118 7.71 5.98 19.00
CA TYR A 118 8.87 5.93 18.12
C TYR A 118 8.59 5.06 16.89
N ASP A 119 8.10 3.84 17.08
CA ASP A 119 7.75 2.91 16.01
C ASP A 119 6.72 3.49 15.05
N LYS A 120 5.68 4.15 15.57
CA LYS A 120 4.66 4.84 14.79
C LYS A 120 5.27 5.94 13.93
N SER A 121 6.14 6.78 14.49
CA SER A 121 6.80 7.86 13.73
C SER A 121 7.72 7.34 12.62
N GLN A 122 8.49 6.28 12.91
CA GLN A 122 9.36 5.60 11.96
C GLN A 122 8.56 4.95 10.83
N TRP A 123 7.49 4.26 11.20
CA TRP A 123 6.63 3.60 10.24
C TRP A 123 5.89 4.59 9.34
N LEU A 124 5.30 5.66 9.89
CA LEU A 124 4.65 6.70 9.09
C LEU A 124 5.63 7.39 8.13
N THR A 125 6.88 7.58 8.54
CA THR A 125 7.96 8.06 7.66
C THR A 125 8.21 7.08 6.51
N ASN A 126 8.22 5.78 6.78
CA ASN A 126 8.35 4.75 5.74
C ASN A 126 7.13 4.69 4.80
N VAL A 127 5.93 4.87 5.33
CA VAL A 127 4.68 4.96 4.55
C VAL A 127 4.77 6.15 3.59
N ALA A 128 5.11 7.34 4.08
CA ALA A 128 5.28 8.56 3.29
C ALA A 128 6.36 8.43 2.20
N ASN A 129 7.43 7.67 2.48
CA ASN A 129 8.53 7.46 1.53
C ASN A 129 8.21 6.46 0.42
N ARG A 130 7.31 5.50 0.66
CA ARG A 130 7.00 4.39 -0.26
C ARG A 130 5.69 4.58 -1.01
N LEU A 131 4.76 5.37 -0.47
CA LEU A 131 3.47 5.67 -1.07
C LEU A 131 3.35 7.18 -1.39
N PRO A 132 2.90 7.56 -2.59
CA PRO A 132 2.71 8.98 -2.95
C PRO A 132 1.66 9.65 -2.06
N GLY A 133 2.03 10.71 -1.34
CA GLY A 133 1.13 11.34 -0.37
C GLY A 133 0.61 10.36 0.70
N GLY A 134 1.42 9.33 0.99
CA GLY A 134 1.08 8.21 1.86
C GLY A 134 0.90 8.60 3.32
N THR A 135 -0.22 8.21 3.90
CA THR A 135 -0.45 8.21 5.34
C THR A 135 -1.17 6.92 5.73
N ALA A 136 -1.51 6.79 7.00
CA ALA A 136 -2.28 5.67 7.51
C ALA A 136 -3.39 6.15 8.45
N TYR A 137 -4.33 5.25 8.70
CA TYR A 137 -5.26 5.33 9.81
C TYR A 137 -5.27 3.97 10.50
N VAL A 138 -5.09 3.92 11.80
CA VAL A 138 -4.95 2.69 12.57
C VAL A 138 -5.81 2.73 13.82
N THR A 139 -6.63 1.71 14.02
CA THR A 139 -7.30 1.46 15.31
C THR A 139 -6.71 0.23 15.98
N ALA A 140 -6.61 0.29 17.31
CA ALA A 140 -6.13 -0.81 18.15
C ALA A 140 -7.27 -1.24 19.08
N ASP A 141 -7.81 -2.43 18.83
CA ASP A 141 -8.93 -2.98 19.58
C ASP A 141 -8.45 -4.10 20.52
N LEU A 142 -8.92 -4.04 21.77
CA LEU A 142 -8.76 -5.11 22.76
C LEU A 142 -10.11 -5.79 22.95
N THR A 143 -10.30 -6.94 22.33
CA THR A 143 -11.53 -7.72 22.52
C THR A 143 -11.36 -8.65 23.71
N PRO A 144 -12.12 -8.48 24.80
CA PRO A 144 -11.99 -9.32 25.98
C PRO A 144 -12.35 -10.78 25.65
N ALA A 145 -11.80 -11.71 26.44
CA ALA A 145 -12.18 -13.10 26.34
C ALA A 145 -13.69 -13.28 26.60
N THR A 146 -14.29 -14.29 25.98
CA THR A 146 -15.69 -14.64 26.19
C THR A 146 -15.98 -14.81 27.69
N ALA A 147 -17.09 -14.22 28.15
CA ALA A 147 -17.51 -14.32 29.54
C ALA A 147 -17.57 -15.79 30.01
N GLY A 148 -16.96 -16.07 31.17
CA GLY A 148 -16.91 -17.42 31.75
C GLY A 148 -15.65 -18.23 31.42
N VAL A 149 -14.73 -17.71 30.60
CA VAL A 149 -13.43 -18.35 30.33
C VAL A 149 -12.34 -17.69 31.18
N ASN A 150 -11.79 -18.43 32.13
CA ASN A 150 -10.67 -17.97 32.97
C ASN A 150 -9.32 -18.24 32.28
N GLY A 151 -8.43 -17.25 32.28
CA GLY A 151 -7.04 -17.41 31.82
C GLY A 151 -6.78 -17.14 30.34
N LEU A 152 -7.79 -16.76 29.55
CA LEU A 152 -7.55 -16.29 28.18
C LEU A 152 -7.23 -14.78 28.18
N PRO A 153 -6.09 -14.35 27.63
CA PRO A 153 -5.80 -12.93 27.45
C PRO A 153 -6.75 -12.30 26.43
N ALA A 154 -6.98 -10.98 26.55
CA ALA A 154 -7.72 -10.24 25.54
C ALA A 154 -7.04 -10.36 24.16
N THR A 155 -7.84 -10.58 23.12
CA THR A 155 -7.33 -10.62 21.75
C THR A 155 -7.04 -9.20 21.28
N ARG A 156 -5.86 -9.01 20.68
CA ARG A 156 -5.36 -7.73 20.19
C ARG A 156 -5.55 -7.65 18.69
N VAL A 157 -6.29 -6.65 18.22
CA VAL A 157 -6.58 -6.47 16.79
C VAL A 157 -6.15 -5.09 16.32
N LEU A 158 -5.32 -5.04 15.28
CA LEU A 158 -5.00 -3.82 14.55
C LEU A 158 -5.81 -3.77 13.26
N ASN A 159 -6.59 -2.70 13.10
CA ASN A 159 -7.22 -2.36 11.84
C ASN A 159 -6.39 -1.24 11.19
N ILE A 160 -5.76 -1.53 10.07
CA ILE A 160 -4.81 -0.63 9.41
C ILE A 160 -5.36 -0.27 8.04
N TRP A 161 -5.54 1.02 7.79
CA TRP A 161 -5.81 1.59 6.48
C TRP A 161 -4.56 2.33 6.01
N LEU A 162 -4.00 1.90 4.89
CA LEU A 162 -3.01 2.69 4.17
C LEU A 162 -3.74 3.58 3.17
N ILE A 163 -3.42 4.87 3.17
CA ILE A 163 -4.09 5.88 2.35
C ILE A 163 -3.03 6.62 1.54
N TRP A 164 -3.20 6.74 0.23
CA TRP A 164 -2.25 7.44 -0.63
C TRP A 164 -2.97 8.18 -1.75
N THR A 165 -2.32 9.18 -2.34
CA THR A 165 -2.93 9.95 -3.44
C THR A 165 -3.15 9.06 -4.64
N ALA A 166 -4.35 9.11 -5.22
CA ALA A 166 -4.62 8.44 -6.47
C ALA A 166 -3.93 9.17 -7.62
N ILE A 167 -3.48 8.40 -8.60
CA ILE A 167 -3.10 8.96 -9.89
C ILE A 167 -4.41 9.11 -10.65
N GLU A 168 -4.74 10.33 -11.10
CA GLU A 168 -5.96 10.57 -11.85
C GLU A 168 -5.91 9.78 -13.17
N GLU A 169 -6.53 8.60 -13.18
CA GLU A 169 -6.90 7.93 -14.41
C GLU A 169 -8.33 8.33 -14.72
N GLY A 170 -8.54 8.95 -15.89
CA GLY A 170 -9.88 9.24 -16.40
C GLY A 170 -10.77 8.01 -16.27
N THR A 171 -11.99 8.21 -15.77
CA THR A 171 -13.03 7.23 -15.46
C THR A 171 -12.88 5.92 -16.25
N GLY A 172 -12.20 4.93 -15.65
CA GLY A 172 -11.88 3.66 -16.27
C GLY A 172 -12.08 2.49 -15.30
N PHE A 173 -12.39 1.32 -15.87
CA PHE A 173 -13.04 0.12 -15.31
C PHE A 173 -12.48 -0.56 -14.03
N PHE A 174 -11.56 0.05 -13.28
CA PHE A 174 -10.95 -0.56 -12.09
C PHE A 174 -11.16 0.27 -10.82
N GLN A 175 -12.38 0.22 -10.28
CA GLN A 175 -12.70 0.70 -8.95
C GLN A 175 -12.55 -0.45 -7.94
N GLN A 176 -11.33 -0.98 -7.76
CA GLN A 176 -11.01 -1.78 -6.56
C GLN A 176 -10.47 -0.86 -5.45
N GLN A 177 -11.19 0.24 -5.20
CA GLN A 177 -10.92 1.08 -4.05
C GLN A 177 -11.69 0.47 -2.87
N GLN A 178 -10.97 -0.15 -1.93
CA GLN A 178 -11.57 -0.42 -0.62
C GLN A 178 -11.94 0.93 -0.01
N PRO A 179 -13.13 1.04 0.63
CA PRO A 179 -13.57 2.32 1.17
C PRO A 179 -12.58 2.80 2.23
N CYS A 180 -12.18 4.07 2.11
CA CYS A 180 -11.40 4.75 3.12
C CYS A 180 -12.23 4.88 4.41
N PRO A 181 -11.60 4.86 5.59
CA PRO A 181 -12.32 5.03 6.84
C PRO A 181 -12.85 6.46 6.94
N VAL A 182 -14.16 6.60 7.20
CA VAL A 182 -14.80 7.93 7.35
C VAL A 182 -14.15 8.77 8.45
N ALA A 183 -13.66 8.09 9.49
CA ALA A 183 -12.99 8.72 10.62
C ALA A 183 -11.63 9.33 10.28
N ALA A 184 -11.05 9.01 9.11
CA ALA A 184 -9.85 9.69 8.62
C ALA A 184 -10.14 11.09 8.05
N ASN A 185 -11.40 11.58 8.04
CA ASN A 185 -11.73 12.97 7.70
C ASN A 185 -11.09 13.48 6.40
N ILE A 186 -11.10 12.66 5.34
CA ILE A 186 -10.53 13.03 4.04
C ILE A 186 -11.38 14.16 3.44
N ALA A 187 -10.74 15.26 3.04
CA ALA A 187 -11.43 16.42 2.49
C ALA A 187 -12.15 16.09 1.18
N THR A 188 -13.37 16.61 1.01
CA THR A 188 -14.19 16.44 -0.19
C THR A 188 -13.45 16.93 -1.44
N GLY A 189 -13.41 16.12 -2.49
CA GLY A 189 -12.67 16.42 -3.73
C GLY A 189 -11.23 15.92 -3.74
N THR A 190 -10.73 15.29 -2.67
CA THR A 190 -9.40 14.69 -2.65
C THR A 190 -9.43 13.29 -3.27
N SER A 191 -8.64 13.06 -4.31
CA SER A 191 -8.51 11.75 -4.96
C SER A 191 -7.49 10.88 -4.23
N VAL A 192 -7.97 9.91 -3.44
CA VAL A 192 -7.13 8.98 -2.67
C VAL A 192 -7.51 7.53 -2.93
N ASN A 193 -6.53 6.64 -2.78
CA ASN A 193 -6.71 5.21 -2.72
C ASN A 193 -6.52 4.73 -1.28
N CYS A 194 -7.30 3.72 -0.89
CA CYS A 194 -7.20 3.10 0.42
C CYS A 194 -7.04 1.59 0.29
N MET A 195 -6.27 1.02 1.22
CA MET A 195 -6.11 -0.42 1.37
C MET A 195 -6.22 -0.79 2.85
N TYR A 196 -7.10 -1.73 3.14
CA TYR A 196 -7.47 -2.14 4.50
C TYR A 196 -6.87 -3.51 4.85
N PHE A 197 -6.33 -3.60 6.06
CA PHE A 197 -5.81 -4.81 6.67
C PHE A 197 -6.34 -4.96 8.08
N ARG A 198 -6.70 -6.19 8.44
CA ARG A 198 -7.04 -6.57 9.80
C ARG A 198 -6.02 -7.60 10.27
N VAL A 199 -5.32 -7.30 11.36
CA VAL A 199 -4.27 -8.18 11.90
C VAL A 199 -4.58 -8.48 13.35
N THR A 200 -4.53 -9.76 13.71
CA THR A 200 -4.67 -10.22 15.10
C THR A 200 -3.28 -10.60 15.61
N LEU A 201 -2.94 -10.16 16.82
CA LEU A 201 -1.64 -10.38 17.46
C LEU A 201 -1.72 -11.46 18.53
#